data_AF-M7ZKF0-F1
#
_entry.id   AF-M7ZKF0-F1
#
_cell.length_a   1.000
_cell.length_b   1.000
_cell.length_c   1.000
_cell.angle_alpha   90.00
_cell.angle_beta   90.00
_cell.angle_gamma   90.00
#
_symmetry.space_group_name_H-M   'P 1'
#
loop_
_entity.id
_entity.type
_entity.pdbx_description
1 polymer ?
#
loop_
_entity_poly.entity_id
_entity_poly.type
_entity_poly.pdbx_seq_one_letter_code
_entity_poly.pdbx_strand_id
1 'polypeptide(L)'
;MTIGDIKPVLLDLQCTTSDGEEFTFDLRKMVEACRNEEIESLVKKKYGQEAFTIFRLLVTQGCAVETDQIIDTTILDKQIVHSTLYKLWNDGYIDTEKIASAAGTGYAQFFVWRAKNTFREQFIDNLYHAALNLRQMVNYIAELLLEGSKDETKLRNRKNILILALTRHDDSLMLFHDF
;
A
#
# COMPACT_ATOMS: atom_id res chain seq x y z
N MET A 1 1.65 -23.64 -29.91
CA MET A 1 1.74 -23.36 -28.47
C MET A 1 1.97 -24.69 -27.79
N THR A 2 3.20 -24.96 -27.38
CA THR A 2 3.61 -26.17 -26.68
C THR A 2 3.57 -25.93 -25.18
N ILE A 3 3.56 -27.00 -24.37
CA ILE A 3 3.63 -26.86 -22.90
C ILE A 3 4.92 -26.12 -22.45
N GLY A 4 5.99 -26.20 -23.26
CA GLY A 4 7.22 -25.44 -23.06
C GLY A 4 7.04 -23.94 -23.22
N ASP A 5 6.12 -23.50 -24.08
CA ASP A 5 5.81 -22.07 -24.28
C ASP A 5 4.94 -21.51 -23.14
N ILE A 6 4.20 -22.38 -22.43
CA ILE A 6 3.25 -22.00 -21.38
C ILE A 6 3.92 -22.01 -19.99
N LYS A 7 4.91 -22.89 -19.77
CA LYS A 7 5.63 -23.00 -18.49
C LYS A 7 6.21 -21.67 -17.97
N PRO A 8 6.85 -20.82 -18.78
CA PRO A 8 7.34 -19.51 -18.32
C PRO A 8 6.22 -18.63 -17.78
N VAL A 9 5.06 -18.60 -18.47
CA VAL A 9 3.89 -17.82 -18.06
C VAL A 9 3.32 -18.33 -16.73
N LEU A 10 3.27 -19.65 -16.53
CA LEU A 10 2.80 -20.25 -15.28
C LEU A 10 3.76 -19.97 -14.12
N LEU A 11 5.06 -19.90 -14.38
CA LEU A 11 6.06 -19.51 -13.38
C LEU A 11 5.96 -18.02 -13.02
N ASP A 12 5.73 -17.15 -14.01
CA ASP A 12 5.50 -15.71 -13.78
C ASP A 12 4.24 -15.46 -12.94
N LEU A 13 3.20 -16.29 -13.15
CA LEU A 13 2.00 -16.30 -12.32
C LEU A 13 2.21 -16.97 -10.95
N GLN A 14 3.43 -17.40 -10.62
CA GLN A 14 3.76 -18.07 -9.35
C GLN A 14 2.92 -19.34 -9.10
N CYS A 15 2.50 -20.03 -10.16
CA CYS A 15 1.82 -21.31 -10.04
C CYS A 15 2.76 -22.34 -9.41
N THR A 16 2.24 -23.13 -8.47
CA THR A 16 2.96 -24.26 -7.90
C THR A 16 2.64 -25.53 -8.69
N THR A 17 3.63 -26.40 -8.85
CA THR A 17 3.47 -27.72 -9.47
C THR A 17 4.27 -28.75 -8.70
N SER A 18 3.71 -29.92 -8.47
CA SER A 18 4.37 -31.04 -7.77
C SER A 18 5.05 -32.02 -8.73
N ASP A 19 4.47 -32.22 -9.91
CA ASP A 19 4.86 -33.23 -10.89
C ASP A 19 5.19 -32.65 -12.27
N GLY A 20 4.97 -31.35 -12.48
CA GLY A 20 5.20 -30.66 -13.75
C GLY A 20 4.07 -30.86 -14.78
N GLU A 21 2.98 -31.52 -14.39
CA GLU A 21 1.81 -31.81 -15.21
C GLU A 21 0.58 -31.03 -14.71
N GLU A 22 0.41 -30.92 -13.38
CA GLU A 22 -0.65 -30.12 -12.77
C GLU A 22 -0.09 -28.81 -12.19
N PHE A 23 -0.75 -27.70 -12.51
CA PHE A 23 -0.39 -26.37 -12.02
C PHE A 23 -1.54 -25.80 -11.20
N THR A 24 -1.25 -25.42 -9.96
CA THR A 24 -2.22 -24.80 -9.07
C THR A 24 -1.89 -23.33 -8.88
N PHE A 25 -2.91 -22.49 -8.97
CA PHE A 25 -2.81 -21.05 -8.79
C PHE A 25 -3.56 -20.63 -7.52
N ASP A 26 -2.85 -19.97 -6.59
CA ASP A 26 -3.42 -19.51 -5.33
C ASP A 26 -3.97 -18.08 -5.48
N LEU A 27 -5.26 -18.00 -5.77
CA LEU A 27 -5.98 -16.72 -5.90
C LEU A 27 -5.86 -15.85 -4.64
N ARG A 28 -5.83 -16.45 -3.44
CA ARG A 28 -5.75 -15.69 -2.18
C ARG A 28 -4.41 -14.98 -2.08
N LYS A 29 -3.31 -15.69 -2.38
CA LYS A 29 -1.97 -15.09 -2.40
C LYS A 29 -1.85 -13.98 -3.44
N MET A 30 -2.43 -14.18 -4.63
CA MET A 30 -2.45 -13.12 -5.66
C MET A 30 -3.18 -11.87 -5.14
N VAL A 31 -4.38 -12.03 -4.59
CA VAL A 31 -5.17 -10.90 -4.08
C VAL A 31 -4.44 -10.19 -2.94
N GLU A 32 -3.81 -10.93 -2.01
CA GLU A 32 -3.00 -10.34 -0.95
C GLU A 32 -1.78 -9.57 -1.49
N ALA A 33 -1.12 -10.09 -2.53
CA ALA A 33 -0.03 -9.39 -3.20
C ALA A 33 -0.53 -8.09 -3.86
N CYS A 34 -1.63 -8.13 -4.61
CA CYS A 34 -2.23 -6.94 -5.22
C CYS A 34 -2.62 -5.89 -4.18
N ARG A 35 -3.21 -6.30 -3.05
CA ARG A 35 -3.55 -5.40 -1.92
C ARG A 35 -2.30 -4.74 -1.34
N ASN A 36 -1.23 -5.51 -1.14
CA ASN A 36 0.03 -4.97 -0.65
C ASN A 36 0.62 -3.97 -1.66
N GLU A 37 0.63 -4.31 -2.95
CA GLU A 37 1.13 -3.43 -4.02
C GLU A 37 0.35 -2.11 -4.09
N GLU A 38 -0.97 -2.15 -3.93
CA GLU A 38 -1.79 -0.94 -3.94
C GLU A 38 -1.44 0.00 -2.78
N ILE A 39 -1.26 -0.55 -1.57
CA ILE A 39 -0.84 0.23 -0.38
C ILE A 39 0.58 0.75 -0.55
N GLU A 40 1.51 -0.10 -1.00
CA GLU A 40 2.90 0.26 -1.29
C GLU A 40 2.98 1.41 -2.32
N SER A 41 2.12 1.39 -3.35
CA SER A 41 2.04 2.44 -4.36
C SER A 41 1.62 3.78 -3.75
N LEU A 42 0.70 3.76 -2.76
CA LEU A 42 0.29 4.96 -2.04
C LEU A 42 1.42 5.49 -1.16
N VAL A 43 2.13 4.60 -0.43
CA VAL A 43 3.31 4.99 0.37
C VAL A 43 4.36 5.65 -0.53
N LYS A 44 4.62 5.06 -1.70
CA LYS A 44 5.55 5.62 -2.69
C LYS A 44 5.12 7.01 -3.16
N LYS A 45 3.85 7.19 -3.51
CA LYS A 45 3.29 8.49 -3.96
C LYS A 45 3.35 9.56 -2.87
N LYS A 46 3.11 9.19 -1.61
CA LYS A 46 3.02 10.13 -0.49
C LYS A 46 4.38 10.49 0.11
N TYR A 47 5.28 9.53 0.25
CA TYR A 47 6.53 9.70 1.01
C TYR A 47 7.81 9.49 0.20
N GLY A 48 7.71 8.99 -1.04
CA GLY A 48 8.86 8.77 -1.92
C GLY A 48 9.35 7.33 -1.98
N GLN A 49 10.45 7.13 -2.72
CA GLN A 49 10.98 5.79 -3.04
C GLN A 49 11.58 5.11 -1.81
N GLU A 50 12.21 5.87 -0.91
CA GLU A 50 12.86 5.38 0.30
C GLU A 50 11.83 4.79 1.27
N ALA A 51 10.69 5.48 1.43
CA ALA A 51 9.57 5.01 2.24
C ALA A 51 8.94 3.74 1.68
N PHE A 52 8.78 3.66 0.36
CA PHE A 52 8.34 2.44 -0.31
C PHE A 52 9.28 1.27 -0.02
N THR A 53 10.60 1.46 -0.18
CA THR A 53 11.60 0.41 0.04
C THR A 53 11.56 -0.10 1.48
N ILE A 54 11.52 0.80 2.47
CA ILE A 54 11.46 0.44 3.89
C ILE A 54 10.13 -0.25 4.22
N PHE A 55 9.00 0.30 3.77
CA PHE A 55 7.69 -0.27 4.06
C PHE A 55 7.53 -1.67 3.46
N ARG A 56 7.93 -1.85 2.20
CA ARG A 56 7.92 -3.16 1.53
C ARG A 56 8.77 -4.19 2.28
N LEU A 57 9.95 -3.80 2.77
CA LEU A 57 10.79 -4.68 3.59
C LEU A 57 10.03 -5.16 4.83
N LEU A 58 9.41 -4.25 5.57
CA LEU A 58 8.67 -4.56 6.80
C LEU A 58 7.44 -5.44 6.53
N VAL A 59 6.71 -5.19 5.45
CA VAL A 59 5.56 -6.02 5.03
C VAL A 59 6.02 -7.40 4.59
N THR A 60 7.13 -7.50 3.86
CA THR A 60 7.66 -8.78 3.34
C THR A 60 8.25 -9.64 4.45
N GLN A 61 8.96 -9.05 5.42
CA GLN A 61 9.50 -9.80 6.55
C GLN A 61 8.41 -10.25 7.53
N GLY A 62 7.34 -9.47 7.69
CA GLY A 62 6.20 -9.82 8.55
C GLY A 62 6.52 -9.87 10.04
N CYS A 63 7.74 -9.52 10.45
CA CYS A 63 8.20 -9.51 11.84
C CYS A 63 8.87 -8.16 12.18
N ALA A 64 9.21 -7.99 13.46
CA ALA A 64 9.87 -6.78 13.93
C ALA A 64 11.36 -6.80 13.53
N VAL A 65 11.81 -5.72 12.89
CA VAL A 65 13.14 -5.59 12.28
C VAL A 65 13.92 -4.48 12.96
N GLU A 66 15.19 -4.73 13.30
CA GLU A 66 16.06 -3.72 13.91
C GLU A 66 16.45 -2.61 12.94
N THR A 67 16.72 -1.42 13.47
CA THR A 67 17.07 -0.25 12.63
C THR A 67 18.35 -0.50 11.81
N ASP A 68 19.38 -1.10 12.41
CA ASP A 68 20.64 -1.37 11.71
C ASP A 68 20.44 -2.43 10.60
N GLN A 69 19.61 -3.45 10.84
CA GLN A 69 19.23 -4.42 9.81
C GLN A 69 18.48 -3.79 8.64
N ILE A 70 17.62 -2.80 8.89
CA ILE A 70 16.93 -2.03 7.84
C ILE A 70 17.95 -1.23 7.02
N ILE A 71 18.92 -0.58 7.67
CA ILE A 71 20.00 0.17 6.99
C ILE A 71 20.79 -0.77 6.08
N ASP A 72 21.24 -1.91 6.61
CA ASP A 72 22.05 -2.89 5.89
C ASP A 72 21.29 -3.52 4.71
N THR A 73 20.00 -3.82 4.88
CA THR A 73 19.19 -4.47 3.84
C THR A 73 18.78 -3.51 2.73
N THR A 74 18.47 -2.25 3.08
CA THR A 74 18.00 -1.26 2.10
C THR A 74 19.13 -0.48 1.44
N ILE A 75 20.33 -0.49 2.01
CA ILE A 75 21.51 0.26 1.54
C ILE A 75 21.20 1.77 1.45
N LEU A 76 20.32 2.25 2.33
CA LEU A 76 19.94 3.66 2.43
C LEU A 76 20.79 4.35 3.50
N ASP A 77 21.02 5.66 3.33
CA ASP A 77 21.71 6.46 4.34
C ASP A 77 20.98 6.39 5.69
N LYS A 78 21.75 6.26 6.78
CA LYS A 78 21.21 6.19 8.15
C LYS A 78 20.23 7.32 8.48
N GLN A 79 20.51 8.54 8.05
CA GLN A 79 19.63 9.70 8.27
C GLN A 79 18.30 9.57 7.50
N ILE A 80 18.34 9.03 6.28
CA ILE A 80 17.15 8.76 5.46
C ILE A 80 16.29 7.70 6.14
N VAL A 81 16.90 6.60 6.59
CA VAL A 81 16.17 5.51 7.28
C VAL A 81 15.47 6.03 8.52
N HIS A 82 16.19 6.71 9.41
CA HIS A 82 15.58 7.27 10.63
C HIS A 82 14.45 8.25 10.31
N SER A 83 14.69 9.24 9.45
CA SER A 83 13.67 10.25 9.13
C SER A 83 12.44 9.65 8.47
N THR A 84 12.60 8.60 7.68
CA THR A 84 11.50 7.90 7.00
C THR A 84 10.69 7.03 7.97
N LEU A 85 11.36 6.28 8.86
CA LEU A 85 10.70 5.48 9.88
C LEU A 85 9.83 6.36 10.80
N TYR A 86 10.34 7.51 11.25
CA TYR A 86 9.55 8.43 12.05
C TYR A 86 8.32 8.99 11.31
N LYS A 87 8.44 9.30 10.01
CA LYS A 87 7.29 9.75 9.20
C LYS A 87 6.21 8.66 9.09
N LEU A 88 6.63 7.43 8.77
CA LEU A 88 5.70 6.29 8.63
C LEU A 88 5.03 5.94 9.96
N TRP A 89 5.76 6.04 11.07
CA TRP A 89 5.24 5.80 12.41
C TRP A 89 4.21 6.87 12.82
N ASN A 90 4.55 8.16 12.64
CA ASN A 90 3.65 9.27 12.95
C ASN A 90 2.32 9.19 12.18
N ASP A 91 2.37 8.72 10.92
CA ASP A 91 1.18 8.58 10.08
C ASP A 91 0.50 7.20 10.24
N GLY A 92 0.98 6.35 11.15
CA GLY A 92 0.31 5.11 11.58
C GLY A 92 0.52 3.90 10.68
N TYR A 93 1.49 3.91 9.76
CA TYR A 93 1.77 2.78 8.87
C TYR A 93 2.57 1.65 9.56
N ILE A 94 3.43 2.02 10.51
CA ILE A 94 4.33 1.10 11.20
C ILE A 94 4.25 1.31 12.70
N ASP A 95 4.58 0.28 13.47
CA ASP A 95 4.77 0.35 14.92
C ASP A 95 6.26 0.25 15.26
N THR A 96 6.63 0.75 16.43
CA THR A 96 7.96 0.56 17.00
C THR A 96 7.88 0.08 18.43
N GLU A 97 8.87 -0.73 18.82
CA GLU A 97 9.06 -1.18 20.19
C GLU A 97 10.52 -0.97 20.60
N LYS A 98 10.73 -0.52 21.84
CA LYS A 98 12.04 -0.36 22.42
C LYS A 98 12.42 -1.61 23.20
N ILE A 99 13.41 -2.35 22.71
CA ILE A 99 13.89 -3.57 23.34
C ILE A 99 15.10 -3.24 24.20
N ALA A 100 15.09 -3.71 25.45
CA ALA A 100 16.25 -3.73 26.32
C ALA A 100 16.89 -5.11 26.25
N SER A 101 18.14 -5.20 25.79
CA SER A 101 18.91 -6.44 25.86
C SER A 101 19.72 -6.46 27.15
N ALA A 102 19.52 -7.52 27.94
CA ALA A 102 20.31 -7.83 29.13
C ALA A 102 21.49 -8.77 28.83
N ALA A 103 21.79 -9.06 27.55
CA ALA A 103 22.85 -9.97 27.16
C ALA A 103 24.22 -9.25 27.10
N GLY A 104 25.05 -9.44 28.13
CA GLY A 104 26.45 -8.97 28.20
C GLY A 104 26.70 -7.85 29.23
N THR A 105 27.93 -7.30 29.22
CA THR A 105 28.44 -6.30 30.20
C THR A 105 27.88 -4.88 30.04
N GLY A 106 26.72 -4.71 29.40
CA GLY A 106 26.10 -3.40 29.20
C GLY A 106 24.62 -3.48 28.89
N TYR A 107 23.85 -2.49 29.36
CA TYR A 107 22.46 -2.29 29.01
C TYR A 107 22.37 -1.71 27.59
N ALA A 108 22.22 -2.56 26.58
CA ALA A 108 21.97 -2.11 25.21
C ALA A 108 20.45 -1.94 25.00
N GLN A 109 20.05 -0.77 24.49
CA GLN A 109 18.66 -0.48 24.12
C GLN A 109 18.61 -0.19 22.63
N PHE A 110 17.71 -0.86 21.91
CA PHE A 110 17.51 -0.65 20.47
C PHE A 110 16.03 -0.61 20.11
N PHE A 111 15.74 -0.12 18.91
CA PHE A 111 14.38 -0.02 18.38
C PHE A 111 14.18 -1.03 17.27
N VAL A 112 13.06 -1.73 17.36
CA VAL A 112 12.54 -2.58 16.29
C VAL A 112 11.30 -1.94 15.66
N TRP A 113 11.07 -2.25 14.39
CA TRP A 113 10.01 -1.69 13.58
C TRP A 113 9.24 -2.80 12.88
N ARG A 114 7.92 -2.66 12.78
CA ARG A 114 7.08 -3.61 12.03
C ARG A 114 5.95 -2.88 11.33
N ALA A 115 5.45 -3.44 10.23
CA ALA A 115 4.20 -2.97 9.65
C ALA A 115 3.07 -3.14 10.68
N LYS A 116 2.24 -2.11 10.86
CA LYS A 116 1.19 -2.10 11.88
C LYS A 116 0.07 -3.08 11.51
N ASN A 117 -0.33 -3.96 12.40
CA ASN A 117 -1.36 -4.97 12.05
C ASN A 117 -2.68 -4.39 11.54
N THR A 118 -2.99 -3.13 11.89
CA THR A 118 -4.22 -2.44 11.50
C THR A 118 -4.08 -1.48 10.30
N PHE A 119 -2.92 -1.44 9.62
CA PHE A 119 -2.70 -0.45 8.55
C PHE A 119 -3.64 -0.68 7.36
N ARG A 120 -4.06 -1.93 7.13
CA ARG A 120 -4.97 -2.30 6.04
C ARG A 120 -6.38 -1.78 6.31
N GLU A 121 -6.89 -1.97 7.52
CA GLU A 121 -8.20 -1.47 7.96
C GLU A 121 -8.25 0.06 7.86
N GLN A 122 -7.18 0.73 8.29
CA GLN A 122 -7.08 2.18 8.16
C GLN A 122 -7.03 2.62 6.68
N PHE A 123 -6.36 1.85 5.82
CA PHE A 123 -6.35 2.11 4.38
C PHE A 123 -7.75 2.00 3.78
N ILE A 124 -8.50 0.94 4.13
CA ILE A 124 -9.87 0.72 3.68
C ILE A 124 -10.80 1.85 4.14
N ASP A 125 -10.71 2.25 5.40
CA ASP A 125 -11.49 3.37 5.94
C ASP A 125 -11.21 4.68 5.17
N ASN A 126 -9.93 4.96 4.90
CA ASN A 126 -9.53 6.09 4.07
C ASN A 126 -10.07 6.00 2.64
N LEU A 127 -10.13 4.80 2.04
CA LEU A 127 -10.76 4.61 0.72
C LEU A 127 -12.25 4.97 0.77
N TYR A 128 -13.00 4.48 1.76
CA TYR A 128 -14.42 4.82 1.88
C TYR A 128 -14.66 6.31 2.10
N HIS A 129 -13.85 6.95 2.95
CA HIS A 129 -13.91 8.39 3.15
C HIS A 129 -13.60 9.18 1.87
N ALA A 130 -12.59 8.78 1.11
CA ALA A 130 -12.26 9.42 -0.16
C ALA A 130 -13.39 9.29 -1.19
N ALA A 131 -13.99 8.10 -1.32
CA ALA A 131 -15.13 7.87 -2.22
C ALA A 131 -16.34 8.74 -1.83
N LEU A 132 -16.65 8.82 -0.53
CA LEU A 132 -17.73 9.67 -0.03
C LEU A 132 -17.46 11.15 -0.34
N ASN A 133 -16.25 11.64 -0.09
CA ASN A 133 -15.87 13.03 -0.34
C ASN A 133 -15.97 13.39 -1.83
N LEU A 134 -15.51 12.49 -2.72
CA LEU A 134 -15.64 12.67 -4.17
C LEU A 134 -17.10 12.75 -4.60
N ARG A 135 -17.93 11.82 -4.13
CA ARG A 135 -19.38 11.79 -4.43
C ARG A 135 -20.08 13.05 -3.93
N GLN A 136 -19.78 13.50 -2.72
CA GLN A 136 -20.33 14.74 -2.17
C GLN A 136 -19.96 15.96 -3.03
N MET A 137 -18.70 16.08 -3.48
CA MET A 137 -18.31 17.16 -4.40
C MET A 137 -19.03 17.08 -5.75
N VAL A 138 -19.23 15.87 -6.30
CA VAL A 138 -19.97 15.69 -7.56
C VAL A 138 -21.41 16.17 -7.41
N ASN A 139 -22.06 15.83 -6.30
CA ASN A 139 -23.44 16.25 -6.00
C ASN A 139 -23.52 17.77 -5.83
N TYR A 140 -22.62 18.36 -5.04
CA TYR A 140 -22.55 19.81 -4.86
C TYR A 140 -22.38 20.56 -6.18
N ILE A 141 -21.50 20.09 -7.07
CA ILE A 141 -21.34 20.72 -8.40
C ILE A 141 -22.60 20.53 -9.26
N ALA A 142 -23.31 19.41 -9.13
CA ALA A 142 -24.57 19.21 -9.83
C ALA A 142 -25.65 20.21 -9.36
N GLU A 143 -25.74 20.48 -8.06
CA GLU A 143 -26.64 21.49 -7.49
C GLU A 143 -26.33 22.89 -8.05
N LEU A 144 -25.07 23.31 -8.04
CA LEU A 144 -24.64 24.61 -8.61
C LEU A 144 -24.98 24.76 -10.10
N LEU A 145 -24.93 23.67 -10.86
CA LEU A 145 -25.31 23.66 -12.28
C LEU A 145 -26.82 23.81 -12.45
N LEU A 146 -27.62 23.20 -11.58
CA LEU A 146 -29.08 23.32 -11.60
C LEU A 146 -29.55 24.72 -11.19
N GLU A 147 -28.81 25.39 -10.30
CA GLU A 147 -29.07 26.77 -9.86
C GLU A 147 -28.71 27.84 -10.91
N GLY A 148 -28.16 27.45 -12.07
CA GLY A 148 -27.84 28.37 -13.16
C GLY A 148 -26.57 29.17 -12.94
N SER A 149 -25.52 28.54 -12.40
CA SER A 149 -24.21 29.18 -12.19
C SER A 149 -23.61 29.75 -13.48
N LYS A 150 -22.97 30.92 -13.40
CA LYS A 150 -22.37 31.64 -14.55
C LYS A 150 -21.20 30.88 -15.20
N ASP A 151 -20.58 29.94 -14.49
CA ASP A 151 -19.38 29.20 -14.92
C ASP A 151 -19.67 27.73 -15.30
N GLU A 152 -20.81 27.46 -15.95
CA GLU A 152 -21.27 26.09 -16.21
C GLU A 152 -20.23 25.18 -16.87
N THR A 153 -19.53 25.66 -17.90
CA THR A 153 -18.53 24.85 -18.64
C THR A 153 -17.40 24.39 -17.72
N LYS A 154 -16.93 25.29 -16.83
CA LYS A 154 -15.87 24.97 -15.86
C LYS A 154 -16.38 23.97 -14.82
N LEU A 155 -17.61 24.14 -14.35
CA LEU A 155 -18.25 23.23 -13.41
C LEU A 155 -18.45 21.83 -14.02
N ARG A 156 -18.91 21.73 -15.27
CA ARG A 156 -19.03 20.44 -15.99
C ARG A 156 -17.68 19.75 -16.13
N ASN A 157 -16.64 20.47 -16.52
CA ASN A 157 -15.28 19.91 -16.62
C ASN A 157 -14.79 19.38 -15.27
N ARG A 158 -14.97 20.15 -14.19
CA ARG A 158 -14.59 19.71 -12.83
C ARG A 158 -15.39 18.49 -12.39
N LYS A 159 -16.70 18.47 -12.64
CA LYS A 159 -17.57 17.31 -12.36
C LYS A 159 -17.08 16.05 -13.07
N ASN A 160 -16.74 16.15 -14.36
CA ASN A 160 -16.23 15.02 -15.14
C ASN A 160 -14.90 14.49 -14.60
N ILE A 161 -13.98 15.37 -14.18
CA ILE A 161 -12.72 14.96 -13.54
C ILE A 161 -12.98 14.19 -12.24
N LEU A 162 -13.92 14.66 -11.41
CA LEU A 162 -14.26 14.00 -10.16
C LEU A 162 -14.95 12.64 -10.38
N ILE A 163 -15.80 12.53 -11.39
CA ILE A 163 -16.41 11.24 -11.78
C ILE A 163 -15.32 10.26 -12.23
N LEU A 164 -14.38 10.70 -13.07
CA LEU A 164 -13.26 9.85 -13.50
C LEU A 164 -12.37 9.43 -12.32
N ALA A 165 -12.15 10.32 -11.35
CA ALA A 165 -11.44 10.00 -10.12
C ALA A 165 -12.20 8.96 -9.28
N LEU A 166 -13.53 9.08 -9.16
CA LEU A 166 -14.37 8.13 -8.44
C LEU A 166 -14.33 6.75 -9.09
N THR A 167 -14.46 6.65 -10.42
CA THR A 167 -14.37 5.37 -11.14
C THR A 167 -13.04 4.66 -10.91
N ARG A 168 -11.91 5.39 -10.95
CA ARG A 168 -10.60 4.78 -10.65
C ARG A 168 -10.47 4.34 -9.20
N HIS A 169 -11.14 5.05 -8.30
CA HIS A 169 -11.14 4.75 -6.87
C HIS A 169 -12.00 3.51 -6.55
N ASP A 170 -13.05 3.27 -7.33
CA ASP A 170 -13.89 2.07 -7.23
C ASP A 170 -13.10 0.78 -7.52
N ASP A 171 -12.12 0.81 -8.44
CA ASP A 171 -11.23 -0.33 -8.71
C ASP A 171 -10.43 -0.74 -7.46
N SER A 172 -9.87 0.24 -6.74
CA SER A 172 -9.19 -0.01 -5.47
C SER A 172 -10.18 -0.52 -4.42
N LEU A 173 -11.39 0.04 -4.32
CA LEU A 173 -12.40 -0.46 -3.37
C LEU A 173 -12.79 -1.93 -3.64
N MET A 174 -12.98 -2.31 -4.90
CA MET A 174 -13.28 -3.69 -5.30
C MET A 174 -12.18 -4.65 -4.85
N LEU A 175 -10.90 -4.30 -5.05
CA LEU A 175 -9.76 -5.11 -4.62
C LEU A 175 -9.74 -5.36 -3.09
N PHE A 176 -10.18 -4.39 -2.30
CA PHE A 176 -10.15 -4.49 -0.84
C PHE A 176 -11.42 -5.08 -0.23
N HIS A 177 -12.58 -4.96 -0.88
CA HIS A 177 -13.87 -5.40 -0.34
C HIS A 177 -14.38 -6.71 -0.94
N ASP A 178 -14.19 -6.93 -2.25
CA ASP A 178 -14.87 -8.01 -2.98
C ASP A 178 -14.01 -9.27 -3.18
N PHE A 179 -12.69 -9.16 -3.03
CA PHE A 179 -11.71 -10.26 -3.15
C PHE A 179 -11.08 -10.65 -1.80
#